data_AF-A0A2N5K6N6-F1
#
_entry.id   AF-A0A2N5K6N6-F1
#
_cell.length_a   1.000
_cell.length_b   1.000
_cell.length_c   1.000
_cell.angle_alpha   90.00
_cell.angle_beta   90.00
_cell.angle_gamma   90.00
#
_symmetry.space_group_name_H-M   'P 1'
#
loop_
_entity.id
_entity.type
_entity.pdbx_description
1 polymer ?
#
loop_
_entity_poly.entity_id
_entity_poly.type
_entity_poly.pdbx_seq_one_letter_code
_entity_poly.pdbx_strand_id
1 'polypeptide(L)'
;MIDGLNDPAHNSERTVWIDGVPQEVSTVSFEENLAGVVFHDGAQLHFQAEAARERRDNLLLVRSTYRQPFGTFTGALPGGIHLREAYGVMEWHEAVW
;
A
#
# COMPACT_ATOMS: atom_id res chain seq x y z
N MET A 1 -10.78 10.62 -2.71
CA MET A 1 -9.62 9.71 -2.86
C MET A 1 -8.43 10.56 -3.24
N ILE A 2 -7.37 10.61 -2.42
CA ILE A 2 -6.10 11.16 -2.87
C ILE A 2 -5.40 10.02 -3.59
N ASP A 3 -5.40 10.08 -4.91
CA ASP A 3 -4.60 9.20 -5.74
C ASP A 3 -3.33 9.96 -6.12
N GLY A 4 -2.18 9.31 -5.95
CA GLY A 4 -0.91 9.80 -6.47
C GLY A 4 -0.22 10.96 -5.73
N LEU A 5 -0.45 11.15 -4.42
CA LEU A 5 0.40 12.06 -3.64
C LEU A 5 1.82 11.51 -3.61
N ASN A 6 2.78 12.25 -4.17
CA ASN A 6 4.17 11.80 -4.40
C ASN A 6 4.29 10.54 -5.30
N ASP A 7 3.37 10.40 -6.27
CA ASP A 7 3.39 9.33 -7.28
C ASP A 7 3.70 9.89 -8.69
N PRO A 8 4.82 10.60 -8.91
CA PRO A 8 5.26 10.88 -10.26
C PRO A 8 5.63 9.57 -10.97
N ALA A 9 5.65 9.60 -12.30
CA ALA A 9 6.09 8.47 -13.10
C ALA A 9 7.55 8.04 -12.80
N HIS A 10 8.37 8.97 -12.31
CA HIS A 10 9.77 8.77 -11.95
C HIS A 10 10.15 9.56 -10.70
N ASN A 11 11.15 9.08 -9.95
CA ASN A 11 11.54 9.61 -8.64
C ASN A 11 10.39 9.56 -7.62
N SER A 12 9.56 8.54 -7.69
CA SER A 12 8.58 8.25 -6.65
C SER A 12 9.24 7.59 -5.44
N GLU A 13 8.57 7.68 -4.29
CA GLU A 13 8.91 6.93 -3.08
C GLU A 13 8.77 5.40 -3.27
N ARG A 14 8.05 4.93 -4.30
CA ARG A 14 7.87 3.51 -4.61
C ARG A 14 9.20 2.82 -4.94
N THR A 15 9.76 2.11 -3.95
CA THR A 15 11.07 1.46 -4.08
C THR A 15 11.03 0.06 -3.50
N VAL A 16 11.52 -0.92 -4.27
CA VAL A 16 11.87 -2.25 -3.76
C VAL A 16 13.38 -2.31 -3.55
N TRP A 17 13.80 -2.75 -2.36
CA TRP A 17 15.22 -2.90 -2.04
C TRP A 17 15.63 -4.36 -2.19
N ILE A 18 16.59 -4.62 -3.09
CA ILE A 18 17.11 -5.98 -3.35
C ILE A 18 18.60 -5.95 -3.05
N ASP A 19 19.02 -6.77 -2.08
CA ASP A 19 20.42 -6.86 -1.64
C ASP A 19 21.04 -5.48 -1.31
N GLY A 20 20.23 -4.59 -0.71
CA GLY A 20 20.64 -3.23 -0.35
C GLY A 20 20.65 -2.22 -1.50
N VAL A 21 20.27 -2.63 -2.70
CA VAL A 21 20.17 -1.74 -3.87
C VAL A 21 18.71 -1.30 -4.06
N PRO A 22 18.41 0.01 -4.07
CA PRO A 22 17.07 0.50 -4.33
C PRO A 22 16.71 0.34 -5.81
N GLN A 23 15.51 -0.18 -6.07
CA GLN A 23 14.92 -0.27 -7.41
C GLN A 23 13.57 0.44 -7.38
N GLU A 24 13.48 1.58 -8.08
CA GLU A 24 12.20 2.25 -8.29
C GLU A 24 11.27 1.34 -9.11
N VAL A 25 10.01 1.24 -8.68
CA VAL A 25 8.99 0.48 -9.41
C VAL A 25 7.96 1.41 -10.04
N SER A 26 7.41 0.96 -11.18
CA SER A 26 6.28 1.63 -11.84
C SER A 26 5.09 1.79 -10.90
N THR A 27 4.14 2.63 -11.30
CA THR A 27 2.88 2.80 -10.57
C THR A 27 2.23 1.45 -10.26
N VAL A 28 1.68 1.35 -9.05
CA VAL A 28 0.97 0.18 -8.54
C VAL A 28 -0.47 0.57 -8.25
N SER A 29 -1.37 -0.41 -8.23
CA SER A 29 -2.73 -0.22 -7.75
C SER A 29 -2.94 -1.00 -6.45
N PHE A 30 -3.71 -0.41 -5.54
CA PHE A 30 -4.15 -1.05 -4.31
C PHE A 30 -5.55 -1.64 -4.54
N GLU A 31 -5.79 -2.85 -4.03
CA GLU A 31 -7.13 -3.42 -4.03
C GLU A 31 -8.06 -2.67 -3.06
N GLU A 32 -9.37 -2.60 -3.36
CA GLU A 32 -10.36 -1.79 -2.62
C GLU A 32 -10.35 -2.01 -1.10
N ASN A 33 -10.06 -3.24 -0.66
CA ASN A 33 -10.07 -3.62 0.76
C ASN A 33 -8.67 -3.68 1.39
N LEU A 34 -7.65 -3.10 0.74
CA LEU A 34 -6.24 -3.23 1.12
C LEU A 34 -5.76 -4.69 1.19
N ALA A 35 -6.39 -5.59 0.43
CA ALA A 35 -6.07 -7.02 0.42
C ALA A 35 -4.83 -7.34 -0.44
N GLY A 36 -4.36 -6.38 -1.22
CA GLY A 36 -3.20 -6.59 -2.09
C GLY A 36 -2.76 -5.34 -2.83
N VAL A 37 -1.63 -5.50 -3.51
CA VAL A 37 -1.00 -4.52 -4.39
C VAL A 37 -0.73 -5.19 -5.73
N VAL A 38 -1.19 -4.58 -6.81
CA VAL A 38 -0.98 -5.06 -8.18
C VAL A 38 0.03 -4.15 -8.87
N PHE A 39 1.10 -4.75 -9.39
CA PHE A 39 2.13 -4.03 -10.13
C PHE A 39 1.78 -3.93 -11.61
N HIS A 40 2.38 -2.96 -12.30
CA HIS A 40 2.16 -2.73 -13.73
C HIS A 40 2.48 -3.95 -14.62
N ASP A 41 3.45 -4.78 -14.24
CA ASP A 41 3.81 -6.01 -14.98
C ASP A 41 2.88 -7.21 -14.68
N GLY A 42 1.85 -7.00 -13.85
CA GLY A 42 0.89 -8.01 -13.44
C GLY A 42 1.34 -8.84 -12.23
N ALA A 43 2.53 -8.60 -11.66
CA ALA A 43 2.89 -9.17 -10.37
C ALA A 43 1.92 -8.70 -9.28
N GLN A 44 1.72 -9.52 -8.25
CA GLN A 44 0.75 -9.24 -7.18
C GLN A 44 1.34 -9.59 -5.82
N LEU A 45 1.18 -8.66 -4.89
CA LEU A 45 1.32 -8.93 -3.47
C LEU A 45 -0.06 -9.09 -2.84
N HIS A 46 -0.21 -10.14 -2.03
CA HIS A 46 -1.36 -10.35 -1.18
C HIS A 46 -1.01 -9.92 0.24
N PHE A 47 -1.93 -9.21 0.88
CA PHE A 47 -1.79 -8.73 2.25
C PHE A 47 -2.82 -9.39 3.16
N GLN A 48 -2.32 -10.07 4.20
CA GLN A 48 -3.12 -10.64 5.25
C GLN A 48 -3.01 -9.77 6.49
N ALA A 49 -4.09 -9.04 6.81
CA ALA A 49 -4.16 -8.22 8.01
C ALA A 49 -4.31 -9.10 9.28
N GLU A 50 -3.54 -8.77 10.31
CA GLU A 50 -3.54 -9.47 11.60
C GLU A 50 -4.08 -8.58 12.73
N ALA A 51 -3.78 -7.28 12.66
CA ALA A 51 -4.29 -6.26 13.57
C ALA A 51 -4.53 -4.95 12.81
N ALA A 52 -5.32 -4.03 13.36
CA ALA A 52 -5.52 -2.72 12.75
C ALA A 52 -5.60 -1.60 13.80
N ARG A 53 -5.01 -0.45 13.46
CA ARG A 53 -5.26 0.82 14.14
C ARG A 53 -6.38 1.53 13.39
N GLU A 54 -7.46 1.83 14.09
CA GLU A 54 -8.64 2.47 13.50
C GLU A 54 -9.05 3.71 14.30
N ARG A 55 -9.56 4.72 13.60
CA ARG A 55 -10.11 5.93 14.21
C ARG A 55 -11.23 6.49 13.36
N ARG A 56 -12.31 6.91 14.02
CA ARG A 56 -13.45 7.59 13.38
C ARG A 56 -13.77 8.84 14.16
N ASP A 57 -13.66 9.99 13.51
CA ASP A 57 -13.97 11.29 14.09
C ASP A 57 -15.12 11.94 13.32
N ASN A 58 -16.07 12.54 14.05
CA ASN A 58 -17.15 13.35 13.49
C ASN A 58 -17.29 14.63 14.31
N LEU A 59 -16.72 15.72 13.78
CA LEU A 59 -16.71 17.04 14.40
C LEU A 59 -17.74 17.98 13.75
N LEU A 60 -18.86 17.41 13.27
CA LEU A 60 -19.96 18.04 12.52
C LEU A 60 -19.57 18.57 11.14
N LEU A 61 -18.66 19.55 11.09
CA LEU A 61 -18.15 20.13 9.84
C LEU A 61 -17.09 19.21 9.20
N VAL A 62 -16.30 18.54 10.02
CA VAL A 62 -15.22 17.66 9.57
C VAL A 62 -15.52 16.22 9.96
N ARG A 63 -15.38 15.29 9.02
CA ARG A 63 -15.47 13.84 9.29
C ARG A 63 -14.24 13.13 8.75
N SER A 64 -13.75 12.16 9.51
CA SER A 64 -12.56 11.38 9.16
C SER A 64 -12.76 9.92 9.53
N THR A 65 -12.49 9.01 8.60
CA THR A 65 -12.48 7.56 8.81
C THR A 65 -11.10 7.04 8.42
N TYR A 66 -10.37 6.50 9.38
CA TYR A 66 -8.98 6.05 9.23
C TYR A 66 -8.83 4.59 9.61
N ARG A 67 -8.07 3.84 8.81
CA ARG A 67 -7.72 2.45 9.07
C ARG A 67 -6.30 2.13 8.57
N GLN A 68 -5.46 1.63 9.46
CA GLN A 68 -4.11 1.17 9.14
C GLN A 68 -3.93 -0.27 9.64
N PRO A 69 -4.14 -1.29 8.78
CA PRO A 69 -3.85 -2.66 9.15
C PRO A 69 -2.34 -2.94 9.15
N PHE A 70 -1.93 -3.82 10.06
CA PHE A 70 -0.61 -4.42 10.17
C PHE A 70 -0.74 -5.91 9.84
N GLY A 71 0.24 -6.47 9.15
CA GLY A 71 0.20 -7.88 8.82
C GLY A 71 1.30 -8.28 7.85
N THR A 72 0.98 -9.31 7.07
CA THR A 72 1.96 -10.04 6.27
C THR A 72 1.67 -9.94 4.78
N PHE A 73 2.70 -9.65 3.99
CA PHE A 73 2.70 -9.69 2.54
C PHE A 73 3.30 -11.00 2.02
N THR A 74 2.68 -11.56 0.99
CA THR A 74 3.19 -12.70 0.21
C THR A 74 2.93 -12.48 -1.27
N GLY A 75 3.58 -13.23 -2.16
CA GLY A 75 3.26 -13.21 -3.60
C GLY A 75 4.46 -12.92 -4.48
N ALA A 76 4.33 -11.98 -5.40
CA ALA A 76 5.37 -11.63 -6.37
C ALA A 76 5.60 -10.11 -6.41
N LEU A 77 6.88 -9.75 -6.48
CA LEU A 77 7.36 -8.41 -6.79
C LEU A 77 7.69 -8.30 -8.28
N PRO A 78 7.84 -7.09 -8.82
CA PRO A 78 8.24 -6.89 -10.21
C PRO A 78 9.52 -7.64 -10.58
N GLY A 79 9.62 -8.04 -11.84
CA GLY A 79 10.77 -8.81 -12.32
C GLY A 79 10.77 -10.29 -11.91
N GLY A 80 9.62 -10.81 -11.45
CA GLY A 80 9.43 -12.23 -11.17
C GLY A 80 9.99 -12.71 -9.84
N ILE A 81 10.28 -11.79 -8.91
CA ILE A 81 10.82 -12.11 -7.59
C ILE A 81 9.68 -12.62 -6.71
N HIS A 82 9.81 -13.85 -6.22
CA HIS A 82 8.83 -14.43 -5.30
C HIS A 82 9.08 -13.97 -3.87
N LEU A 83 8.09 -13.30 -3.28
CA LEU A 83 8.09 -12.92 -1.88
C LEU A 83 7.37 -13.99 -1.07
N ARG A 84 8.15 -14.76 -0.30
CA ARG A 84 7.58 -15.75 0.62
C ARG A 84 6.79 -15.10 1.75
N GLU A 85 7.35 -14.06 2.34
CA GLU A 85 6.81 -13.38 3.52
C GLU A 85 7.52 -12.04 3.71
N ALA A 86 6.77 -10.99 4.03
CA ALA A 86 7.28 -9.75 4.61
C ALA A 86 6.24 -9.14 5.54
N TYR A 87 6.68 -8.36 6.53
CA TYR A 87 5.77 -7.66 7.43
C TYR A 87 5.65 -6.20 7.04
N GLY A 88 4.46 -5.65 7.15
CA GLY A 88 4.24 -4.25 6.85
C GLY A 88 2.85 -3.76 7.19
N VAL A 89 2.52 -2.60 6.64
CA VAL A 89 1.26 -1.91 6.86
C VAL A 89 0.64 -1.51 5.53
N MET A 90 -0.68 -1.38 5.53
CA MET A 90 -1.42 -0.67 4.51
C MET A 90 -2.15 0.49 5.19
N GLU A 91 -2.64 1.46 4.42
CA GLU A 91 -3.40 2.57 4.96
C GLU A 91 -4.58 2.91 4.07
N TRP A 92 -5.72 3.18 4.69
CA TRP A 92 -6.88 3.78 4.06
C TRP A 92 -7.38 4.93 4.93
N HIS A 93 -7.59 6.08 4.31
CA HIS A 93 -8.06 7.29 4.97
C HIS A 93 -9.03 8.05 4.08
N GLU A 94 -10.21 8.31 4.61
CA GLU A 94 -11.19 9.21 4.03
C GLU A 94 -11.43 10.38 4.98
N ALA A 95 -11.27 11.62 4.49
CA ALA A 95 -11.57 12.83 5.22
C ALA A 95 -12.40 13.78 4.35
N VAL A 96 -13.44 14.37 4.95
CA VAL A 96 -14.33 15.37 4.32
C VAL A 96 -14.50 16.57 5.26
N TRP A 97 -14.56 17.79 4.71
CA TRP A 97 -14.69 19.06 5.43
C TRP A 97 -15.50 20.08 4.65
#